data_AF-A0A3M1SPT3-F1
#
_entry.id   AF-A0A3M1SPT3-F1
#
_cell.length_a   1.000
_cell.length_b   1.000
_cell.length_c   1.000
_cell.angle_alpha   90.00
_cell.angle_beta   90.00
_cell.angle_gamma   90.00
#
_symmetry.space_group_name_H-M   'P 1'
#
loop_
_entity.id
_entity.type
_entity.pdbx_description
1 polymer ?
#
loop_
_entity_poly.entity_id
_entity_poly.type
_entity_poly.pdbx_seq_one_letter_code
_entity_poly.pdbx_strand_id
1 'polypeptide(L)' 'YMSMTCGSEEALRENISKALQEEGLKAEVNYHRISDEEAKRLGLRGSPSVLINGQDIQPAAVTGFS' A
#
# COMPACT_ATOMS: atom_id res chain seq x y z
N TYR A 1 -1.24 -3.47 0.49
CA TYR A 1 -2.60 -3.98 0.27
C TYR A 1 -3.28 -3.17 -0.80
N MET A 2 -4.01 -3.82 -1.71
CA MET A 2 -4.80 -3.18 -2.75
C MET A 2 -6.21 -3.78 -2.78
N SER A 3 -7.20 -2.97 -3.16
CA SER A 3 -8.53 -3.44 -3.53
C SER A 3 -8.48 -4.26 -4.82
N MET A 4 -9.52 -5.05 -5.07
CA MET A 4 -9.63 -5.90 -6.27
C MET A 4 -9.69 -5.09 -7.58
N THR A 5 -10.08 -3.81 -7.51
CA THR A 5 -10.24 -2.91 -8.67
C THR A 5 -9.19 -1.80 -8.71
N CYS A 6 -8.07 -1.95 -7.98
CA CYS A 6 -7.05 -0.91 -7.84
C CYS A 6 -6.30 -0.65 -9.17
N GLY A 7 -6.64 0.46 -9.85
CA GLY A 7 -5.99 0.86 -11.11
C GLY A 7 -4.56 1.39 -10.94
N SER A 8 -4.18 1.81 -9.73
CA SER A 8 -2.85 2.41 -9.47
C SER A 8 -1.79 1.40 -9.01
N GLU A 9 -2.05 0.09 -9.15
CA GLU A 9 -1.15 -0.95 -8.64
C GLU A 9 0.22 -0.94 -9.32
N GLU A 10 0.26 -0.80 -10.65
CA GLU A 10 1.51 -0.81 -11.42
C GLU A 10 2.39 0.39 -11.02
N ALA A 11 1.81 1.58 -10.98
CA ALA A 11 2.49 2.79 -10.54
C ALA A 11 3.01 2.67 -9.10
N LEU A 12 2.23 2.06 -8.20
CA LEU A 12 2.67 1.84 -6.82
C LEU A 12 3.88 0.91 -6.74
N ARG A 13 3.86 -0.20 -7.49
CA ARG A 13 4.98 -1.16 -7.55
C ARG A 13 6.25 -0.49 -8.06
N GLU A 14 6.15 0.30 -9.13
CA GLU A 14 7.27 1.06 -9.68
C GLU A 14 7.84 2.04 -8.66
N ASN A 15 6.97 2.82 -8.01
CA ASN A 15 7.38 3.80 -7.01
C ASN A 15 8.07 3.16 -5.79
N ILE A 16 7.58 2.02 -5.29
CA ILE A 16 8.22 1.29 -4.18
C ILE A 16 9.60 0.78 -4.60
N SER A 17 9.70 0.17 -5.80
CA SER A 17 10.98 -0.33 -6.32
C SER A 17 12.00 0.80 -6.45
N LYS A 18 11.58 1.94 -7.00
CA LYS A 18 12.43 3.11 -7.19
C LYS A 18 12.90 3.66 -5.84
N ALA A 19 12.00 3.85 -4.88
CA ALA A 19 12.33 4.35 -3.56
C ALA A 19 13.35 3.45 -2.83
N LEU A 20 13.18 2.12 -2.88
CA LEU A 20 14.15 1.19 -2.29
C LEU A 20 15.52 1.28 -2.96
N GLN A 21 15.56 1.44 -4.29
CA GLN A 21 16.79 1.58 -5.03
C GLN A 21 17.50 2.90 -4.73
N GLU A 22 16.78 4.03 -4.69
CA GLU A 22 17.32 5.36 -4.39
C GLU A 22 17.90 5.43 -2.97
N GLU A 23 17.23 4.79 -2.01
CA GLU A 23 17.70 4.72 -0.62
C GLU A 23 18.74 3.62 -0.38
N GLY A 24 19.06 2.79 -1.39
CA GLY A 24 20.00 1.67 -1.26
C GLY A 24 19.53 0.58 -0.28
N LEU A 25 18.23 0.49 -0.04
CA LEU A 25 17.62 -0.42 0.93
C LEU A 25 17.21 -1.74 0.27
N LYS A 26 17.40 -2.84 0.99
CA LYS A 26 16.84 -4.16 0.63
C LYS A 26 15.73 -4.49 1.61
N ALA A 27 14.50 -4.59 1.09
CA ALA A 27 13.32 -4.99 1.86
C ALA A 27 12.55 -6.07 1.11
N GLU A 28 11.92 -6.99 1.85
CA GLU A 28 10.94 -7.90 1.27
C GLU A 28 9.62 -7.14 1.06
N VAL A 29 9.13 -7.10 -0.18
CA VAL A 29 7.89 -6.40 -0.52
C VAL A 29 6.82 -7.42 -0.90
N ASN A 30 5.78 -7.49 -0.07
CA ASN A 30 4.65 -8.39 -0.29
C ASN A 30 3.42 -7.61 -0.77
N TYR A 31 2.83 -8.08 -1.88
CA TYR A 31 1.65 -7.46 -2.48
C TYR A 31 0.41 -8.30 -2.21
N HIS A 32 -0.55 -7.73 -1.49
CA HIS A 32 -1.79 -8.40 -1.12
C HIS A 32 -2.98 -7.70 -1.76
N ARG A 33 -3.76 -8.42 -2.56
CA ARG A 33 -5.09 -7.98 -2.99
C ARG A 33 -6.13 -8.51 -2.02
N ILE A 34 -6.97 -7.62 -1.50
CA ILE A 34 -7.99 -7.94 -0.52
C ILE A 34 -9.31 -7.26 -0.92
N SER A 35 -10.44 -7.76 -0.39
CA SER A 35 -11.72 -7.09 -0.54
C SER A 35 -11.83 -5.88 0.39
N ASP A 36 -12.74 -4.95 0.09
CA ASP A 36 -13.06 -3.82 0.97
C ASP A 36 -13.51 -4.27 2.37
N GLU A 37 -14.22 -5.39 2.47
CA GLU A 37 -14.62 -5.96 3.76
C GLU A 37 -13.42 -6.41 4.58
N GLU A 38 -12.46 -7.09 3.95
CA GLU A 38 -11.22 -7.50 4.60
C GLU A 38 -10.36 -6.30 4.98
N ALA A 39 -10.29 -5.29 4.11
CA ALA A 39 -9.57 -4.05 4.39
C ALA A 39 -10.12 -3.35 5.64
N LYS A 40 -11.45 -3.27 5.77
CA LYS A 40 -12.11 -2.73 6.95
C LYS A 40 -11.82 -3.55 8.21
N ARG A 41 -11.83 -4.89 8.12
CA ARG A 41 -11.48 -5.78 9.25
C ARG A 41 -10.05 -5.57 9.72
N LEU A 42 -9.12 -5.31 8.80
CA LEU A 42 -7.72 -5.02 9.08
C LEU A 42 -7.48 -3.56 9.52
N GLY A 43 -8.53 -2.73 9.61
CA GLY A 43 -8.42 -1.31 9.99
C GLY A 43 -7.75 -0.44 8.92
N LEU A 44 -7.65 -0.92 7.69
CA LEU A 44 -7.11 -0.15 6.56
C LEU A 44 -8.11 0.93 6.14
N ARG A 45 -7.59 2.12 5.83
CA ARG A 45 -8.42 3.32 5.61
C ARG A 45 -8.71 3.59 4.14
N GLY A 46 -8.01 2.91 3.23
CA GLY A 46 -8.17 3.08 1.80
C GLY A 46 -7.32 2.09 1.00
N SER A 47 -7.51 2.12 -0.31
CA SER A 47 -6.67 1.42 -1.26
C SER A 47 -6.01 2.44 -2.21
N PRO A 48 -4.73 2.25 -2.56
CA PRO A 48 -3.80 1.29 -1.96
C PRO A 48 -3.38 1.69 -0.52
N SER A 49 -3.02 0.69 0.30
CA SER A 49 -2.42 0.87 1.63
C SER A 49 -1.03 0.27 1.66
N VAL A 50 -0.04 1.06 2.11
CA VAL A 50 1.35 0.62 2.29
C VAL A 50 1.63 0.52 3.78
N LEU A 51 2.17 -0.62 4.18
CA LEU A 51 2.54 -0.90 5.57
C LEU A 51 4.04 -1.18 5.59
N ILE A 52 4.78 -0.48 6.45
CA ILE A 52 6.19 -0.74 6.71
C ILE A 52 6.28 -1.41 8.07
N ASN A 53 6.85 -2.62 8.13
CA ASN A 53 6.91 -3.43 9.36
C ASN A 53 5.54 -3.63 10.03
N GLY A 54 4.48 -3.80 9.24
CA GLY A 54 3.11 -3.95 9.73
C GLY A 54 2.45 -2.66 10.22
N GLN A 55 3.10 -1.51 10.08
CA GLN A 55 2.55 -0.21 10.44
C GLN A 55 2.16 0.59 9.20
N ASP A 56 0.89 1.04 9.14
CA ASP A 56 0.41 1.89 8.05
C ASP A 56 1.10 3.27 8.14
N ILE A 57 1.63 3.72 7.01
CA ILE A 57 2.40 4.97 6.90
C ILE A 57 1.54 6.16 6.46
N GLN A 58 0.27 5.93 6.10
CA GLN A 58 -0.61 7.01 5.68
C GLN A 58 -1.00 7.89 6.88
N PRO A 59 -0.92 9.22 6.76
CA PRO A 59 -1.40 10.11 7.80
C PRO A 59 -2.86 9.82 8.12
N ALA A 60 -3.20 9.85 9.41
CA ALA A 60 -4.52 9.49 9.91
C ALA A 60 -5.71 10.28 9.29
N ALA A 61 -5.44 11.39 8.60
CA ALA A 61 -6.45 12.31 8.09
C ALA A 61 -6.71 12.22 6.57
N VAL A 62 -5.95 11.42 5.81
CA VAL A 62 -6.15 11.30 4.35
C VAL A 62 -6.87 10.01 4.02
N THR A 63 -8.18 10.11 3.73
CA THR A 63 -8.97 9.02 3.15
C THR A 63 -8.95 9.14 1.63
N GLY A 64 -8.27 8.20 0.98
CA GLY A 64 -8.28 8.04 -0.48
C GLY A 64 -7.35 9.00 -1.22
N PHE A 65 -6.48 8.44 -2.06
CA PHE A 65 -5.86 9.19 -3.14
C PHE A 65 -6.80 9.04 -4.35
N SER A 66 -7.41 10.14 -4.78
CA SER A 66 -8.08 10.25 -6.09
C SER A 66 -7.08 10.73 -7.13
#